data_AF-A0A7J7WB54-F1
#
_entry.id   AF-A0A7J7WB54-F1
#
_cell.length_a   1.000
_cell.length_b   1.000
_cell.length_c   1.000
_cell.angle_alpha   90.00
_cell.angle_beta   90.00
_cell.angle_gamma   90.00
#
_symmetry.space_group_name_H-M   'P 1'
#
loop_
_entity.id
_entity.type
_entity.pdbx_description
1 polymer ?
#
loop_
_entity_poly.entity_id
_entity_poly.type
_entity_poly.pdbx_seq_one_letter_code
_entity_poly.pdbx_strand_id
1 'polypeptide(L)'
;MCQTAQSYCDSPGEKGGATPPALLLLLSRLCLDYETATISYILTLTDEQFLVQDQSPVTPVSTLCAEARETARRLLTHYVKVQGLVISQMLRKSVETRDWLSTLEPRNVRAVMKRVVEDTTAIDVQVGLLYEEGVRKAQSSDSSKRTFSVYSSSRQQGRYAPSYTPSAPMDTNLLSNIQKLFSERIDVFSPVEFNKVSVLTGIIKISLKTLLECVRLRTFGRFGLQQVQVDCHFLQLYLWRFVADEELVHLLLDEVVASAALRCPDPVPMEPSVVEVICERG
;
A
#
# COMPACT_ATOMS: atom_id res chain seq x y z
N MET A 1 3.96 17.24 25.58
CA MET A 1 4.64 16.52 24.48
C MET A 1 3.67 15.86 23.53
N CYS A 2 2.84 14.90 23.96
CA CYS A 2 1.87 14.22 23.09
C CYS A 2 0.96 15.19 22.32
N GLN A 3 0.37 16.17 23.02
CA GLN A 3 -0.44 17.22 22.39
C GLN A 3 0.33 18.04 21.33
N THR A 4 1.57 18.42 21.62
CA THR A 4 2.45 19.13 20.66
C THR A 4 2.79 18.25 19.47
N ALA A 5 3.02 16.95 19.67
CA ALA A 5 3.28 16.03 18.59
C ALA A 5 2.05 15.85 17.69
N GLN A 6 0.85 15.81 18.27
CA GLN A 6 -0.41 15.70 17.52
C GLN A 6 -0.68 16.91 16.62
N SER A 7 -0.28 18.12 17.01
CA SER A 7 -0.50 19.32 16.18
C SER A 7 0.21 19.27 14.81
N TYR A 8 1.29 18.49 14.70
CA TYR A 8 1.98 18.23 13.44
C TYR A 8 1.16 17.37 12.46
N CYS A 9 0.15 16.64 12.93
CA CYS A 9 -0.81 15.94 12.07
C CYS A 9 -1.94 16.86 11.55
N ASP A 10 -2.15 18.00 12.21
CA ASP A 10 -3.34 18.85 12.02
C ASP A 10 -3.05 20.09 11.18
N SER A 11 -1.78 20.39 10.90
CA SER A 11 -1.40 21.53 10.05
C SER A 11 -1.80 21.28 8.60
N PRO A 12 -2.83 21.95 8.07
CA PRO A 12 -3.06 21.98 6.63
C PRO A 12 -1.96 22.85 6.02
N GLY A 13 -1.35 22.41 4.92
CA GLY A 13 -0.20 23.06 4.28
C GLY A 13 -0.45 24.46 3.69
N GLU A 14 -1.33 25.27 4.26
CA GLU A 14 -1.72 26.57 3.73
C GLU A 14 -0.95 27.77 4.30
N LYS A 15 -0.31 27.67 5.48
CA LYS A 15 0.43 28.83 6.08
C LYS A 15 1.75 28.53 6.78
N GLY A 16 2.26 27.32 6.71
CA GLY A 16 3.59 26.93 7.17
C GLY A 16 3.94 25.63 6.47
N GLY A 17 5.19 25.49 6.00
CA GLY A 17 5.62 24.35 5.20
C GLY A 17 5.13 23.01 5.76
N ALA A 18 4.72 22.09 4.88
CA ALA A 18 4.22 20.78 5.26
C ALA A 18 5.20 20.10 6.24
N THR A 19 4.65 19.47 7.29
CA THR A 19 5.46 18.75 8.28
C THR A 19 6.40 17.77 7.58
N PRO A 20 7.72 17.85 7.81
CA PRO A 20 8.67 16.91 7.22
C PRO A 20 8.32 15.47 7.62
N PRO A 21 8.20 14.52 6.67
CA PRO A 21 7.82 13.13 6.99
C PRO A 21 8.76 12.47 8.01
N ALA A 22 10.07 12.76 7.94
CA ALA A 22 11.04 12.24 8.89
C ALA A 22 10.73 12.68 10.34
N LEU A 23 10.21 13.89 10.54
CA LEU A 23 9.80 14.37 11.87
C LEU A 23 8.60 13.58 12.40
N LEU A 24 7.60 13.31 11.56
CA LEU A 24 6.44 12.48 11.96
C LEU A 24 6.87 11.09 12.41
N LEU A 25 7.80 10.48 11.68
CA LEU A 25 8.33 9.16 11.96
C LEU A 25 9.13 9.13 13.28
N LEU A 26 10.00 10.12 13.49
CA LEU A 26 10.78 10.28 14.73
C LEU A 26 9.89 10.53 15.94
N LEU A 27 8.91 11.43 15.83
CA LEU A 27 7.97 11.71 16.91
C LEU A 27 7.11 10.49 17.22
N SER A 28 6.69 9.73 16.20
CA SER A 28 5.97 8.48 16.41
C SER A 28 6.80 7.49 17.22
N ARG A 29 8.08 7.33 16.87
CA ARG A 29 8.98 6.44 17.60
C ARG A 29 9.21 6.90 19.04
N LEU A 30 9.46 8.19 19.24
CA LEU A 30 9.62 8.78 20.57
C LEU A 30 8.40 8.54 21.46
N CYS A 31 7.19 8.74 20.94
CA CYS A 31 5.96 8.47 21.67
C CYS A 31 5.76 6.99 21.98
N LEU A 32 6.26 6.08 21.12
CA LEU A 32 6.26 4.65 21.41
C LEU A 32 7.27 4.32 22.53
N ASP A 33 8.47 4.89 22.50
CA ASP A 33 9.48 4.72 23.56
C ASP A 33 9.01 5.29 24.92
N TYR A 34 8.15 6.30 24.88
CA TYR A 34 7.45 6.81 26.06
C TYR A 34 6.53 5.76 26.68
N GLU A 35 5.71 5.13 25.85
CA GLU A 35 4.80 4.08 26.30
C GLU A 35 5.55 2.86 26.82
N THR A 36 6.60 2.41 26.13
CA THR A 36 7.26 1.13 26.45
C THR A 36 8.15 1.19 27.69
N ALA A 37 8.78 2.34 27.98
CA ALA A 37 9.77 2.41 29.05
C ALA A 37 9.83 3.76 29.76
N THR A 38 9.82 4.87 29.01
CA THR A 38 10.24 6.18 29.58
C THR A 38 9.26 6.69 30.63
N ILE A 39 7.95 6.55 30.41
CA ILE A 39 6.93 6.99 31.37
C ILE A 39 7.10 6.24 32.70
N SER A 40 7.14 4.90 32.64
CA SER A 40 7.30 4.06 33.83
C SER A 40 8.61 4.38 34.57
N TYR A 41 9.72 4.52 33.84
CA TYR A 41 11.02 4.84 34.43
C TYR A 41 11.02 6.17 35.18
N ILE A 42 10.51 7.24 34.57
CA ILE A 42 10.47 8.57 35.19
C ILE A 42 9.57 8.57 36.43
N LEU A 43 8.44 7.88 36.39
CA LEU A 43 7.53 7.79 37.53
C LEU A 43 8.17 7.02 38.68
N THR A 44 8.76 5.85 38.43
CA THR A 44 9.51 5.11 39.46
C THR A 44 10.63 5.94 40.08
N LEU A 45 11.41 6.64 39.25
CA LEU A 45 12.46 7.54 39.75
C LEU A 45 11.88 8.68 40.61
N THR A 46 10.72 9.21 40.24
CA THR A 46 10.05 10.28 41.00
C THR A 46 9.58 9.76 42.36
N ASP A 47 8.97 8.57 42.39
CA ASP A 47 8.50 7.95 43.63
C ASP A 47 9.67 7.69 44.60
N GLU A 48 10.80 7.18 44.07
CA GLU A 48 12.02 6.91 44.85
C GLU A 48 12.66 8.19 45.42
N GLN A 49 12.75 9.26 44.62
CA GLN A 49 13.45 10.49 45.03
C GLN A 49 12.62 11.37 45.96
N PHE A 50 11.30 11.38 45.81
CA PHE A 50 10.42 12.30 46.54
C PHE A 50 9.57 11.63 47.62
N LEU A 51 9.65 10.29 47.78
CA LEU A 51 8.86 9.52 48.74
C LEU A 51 7.37 9.91 48.69
N VAL A 52 6.85 10.02 47.47
CA VAL A 52 5.52 10.58 47.20
C VAL A 52 4.47 9.83 48.02
N GLN A 53 3.79 10.54 48.91
CA GLN A 53 2.62 10.02 49.61
C GLN A 53 1.39 10.34 48.77
N ASP A 54 0.56 9.34 48.47
CA ASP A 54 -0.70 9.48 47.72
C ASP A 54 -1.72 10.31 48.52
N GLN A 55 -1.56 11.64 48.53
CA GLN A 55 -2.45 12.58 49.22
C GLN A 55 -3.61 13.06 48.33
N SER A 56 -3.62 12.70 47.04
CA SER A 56 -4.63 13.11 46.05
C SER A 56 -4.73 12.08 44.92
N PRO A 57 -5.87 11.96 44.21
CA PRO A 57 -5.97 11.05 43.07
C PRO A 57 -4.99 11.45 41.96
N VAL A 58 -3.98 10.59 41.72
CA VAL A 58 -2.98 10.78 40.67
C VAL A 58 -3.48 10.18 39.36
N THR A 59 -3.06 10.74 38.22
CA THR A 59 -3.34 10.13 36.92
C THR A 59 -2.66 8.76 36.82
N PRO A 60 -3.38 7.67 36.49
CA PRO A 60 -2.78 6.35 36.36
C PRO A 60 -1.72 6.29 35.25
N VAL A 61 -0.64 5.53 35.47
CA VAL A 61 0.42 5.29 34.48
C VAL A 61 -0.15 4.76 33.16
N SER A 62 -1.13 3.86 33.26
CA SER A 62 -1.83 3.27 32.10
C SER A 62 -2.48 4.33 31.21
N THR A 63 -3.00 5.42 31.77
CA THR A 63 -3.59 6.52 31.01
C THR A 63 -2.53 7.27 30.22
N LEU A 64 -1.37 7.55 30.83
CA LEU A 64 -0.25 8.23 30.17
C LEU A 64 0.35 7.36 29.05
N CYS A 65 0.54 6.06 29.31
CA CYS A 65 0.99 5.08 28.32
C CYS A 65 0.01 4.98 27.14
N ALA A 66 -1.30 4.93 27.42
CA ALA A 66 -2.33 4.90 26.38
C ALA A 66 -2.32 6.16 25.51
N GLU A 67 -2.18 7.35 26.10
CA GLU A 67 -2.07 8.61 25.36
C GLU A 67 -0.82 8.65 24.46
N ALA A 68 0.32 8.18 24.98
CA ALA A 68 1.58 8.10 24.24
C ALA A 68 1.46 7.14 23.04
N ARG A 69 0.92 5.94 23.23
CA ARG A 69 0.70 4.96 22.16
C ARG A 69 -0.27 5.48 21.10
N GLU A 70 -1.38 6.10 21.51
CA GLU A 70 -2.35 6.64 20.56
C GLU A 70 -1.75 7.79 19.74
N THR A 71 -0.95 8.64 20.37
CA THR A 71 -0.21 9.69 19.68
C THR A 71 0.79 9.12 18.69
N ALA A 72 1.56 8.11 19.09
CA ALA A 72 2.49 7.40 18.21
C ALA A 72 1.76 6.84 16.98
N ARG A 73 0.62 6.17 17.18
CA ARG A 73 -0.18 5.57 16.11
C ARG A 73 -0.72 6.62 15.15
N ARG A 74 -1.23 7.75 15.66
CA ARG A 74 -1.73 8.86 14.85
C ARG A 74 -0.64 9.47 13.98
N LEU A 75 0.55 9.69 14.55
CA LEU A 75 1.73 10.19 13.83
C LEU A 75 2.18 9.22 12.73
N LEU A 76 2.27 7.92 13.04
CA LEU A 76 2.66 6.91 12.05
C LEU A 76 1.65 6.79 10.92
N THR A 77 0.36 6.82 11.26
CA THR A 77 -0.72 6.83 10.27
C THR A 77 -0.64 8.07 9.38
N HIS A 78 -0.33 9.24 9.95
CA HIS A 78 -0.15 10.47 9.18
C HIS A 78 1.10 10.39 8.27
N TYR A 79 2.22 9.85 8.77
CA TYR A 79 3.41 9.57 7.96
C TYR A 79 3.09 8.70 6.73
N VAL A 80 2.39 7.58 6.93
CA VAL A 80 1.94 6.70 5.83
C VAL A 80 1.11 7.46 4.81
N LYS A 81 0.16 8.29 5.27
CA LYS A 81 -0.65 9.13 4.37
C LYS A 81 0.20 10.11 3.57
N VAL A 82 1.09 10.84 4.22
CA VAL A 82 1.94 11.85 3.55
C VAL A 82 2.85 11.18 2.51
N GLN A 83 3.55 10.11 2.87
CA GLN A 83 4.41 9.38 1.94
C GLN A 83 3.63 8.73 0.80
N GLY A 84 2.50 8.10 1.11
CA GLY A 84 1.58 7.56 0.11
C GLY A 84 1.12 8.62 -0.89
N LEU A 85 0.78 9.82 -0.41
CA LEU A 85 0.39 10.95 -1.26
C LEU A 85 1.54 11.44 -2.15
N VAL A 86 2.78 11.49 -1.67
CA VAL A 86 3.94 11.90 -2.49
C VAL A 86 4.08 10.97 -3.70
N ILE A 87 4.08 9.65 -3.50
CA ILE A 87 4.15 8.66 -4.58
C ILE A 87 2.92 8.75 -5.48
N SER A 88 1.73 8.84 -4.89
CA SER A 88 0.45 8.99 -5.60
C SER A 88 0.41 10.19 -6.52
N GLN A 89 0.99 11.33 -6.12
CA GLN A 89 1.03 12.53 -6.97
C GLN A 89 1.90 12.32 -8.22
N MET A 90 3.04 11.62 -8.09
CA MET A 90 3.86 11.26 -9.26
C MET A 90 3.11 10.33 -10.21
N LEU A 91 2.48 9.28 -9.67
CA LEU A 91 1.68 8.34 -10.45
C LEU A 91 0.54 9.06 -11.18
N ARG A 92 -0.23 9.89 -10.46
CA ARG A 92 -1.32 10.71 -11.02
C ARG A 92 -0.83 11.56 -12.18
N LYS A 93 0.19 12.39 -11.95
CA LYS A 93 0.74 13.27 -12.99
C LYS A 93 1.22 12.48 -14.22
N SER A 94 1.83 11.31 -14.01
CA SER A 94 2.30 10.46 -15.11
C SER A 94 1.18 9.87 -15.98
N VAL A 95 0.00 9.63 -15.39
CA VAL A 95 -1.18 9.15 -16.10
C VAL A 95 -1.93 10.32 -16.74
N GLU A 96 -2.03 11.45 -16.06
CA GLU A 96 -2.82 12.59 -16.53
C GLU A 96 -2.23 13.29 -17.75
N THR A 97 -0.90 13.34 -17.85
CA THR A 97 -0.17 14.10 -18.87
C THR A 97 0.10 13.34 -20.17
N ARG A 98 -0.16 12.02 -20.19
CA ARG A 98 0.13 11.16 -21.35
C ARG A 98 -1.07 11.04 -22.28
N ASP A 99 -0.83 11.07 -23.59
CA ASP A 99 -1.80 10.63 -24.58
C ASP A 99 -1.81 9.09 -24.66
N TRP A 100 -2.84 8.49 -24.06
CA TRP A 100 -3.02 7.05 -24.00
C TRP A 100 -3.63 6.44 -25.27
N LEU A 101 -4.21 7.26 -26.15
CA LEU A 101 -4.80 6.80 -27.42
C LEU A 101 -3.74 6.65 -28.51
N SER A 102 -2.77 7.57 -28.56
CA SER A 102 -1.69 7.58 -29.56
C SER A 102 -0.35 7.03 -29.05
N THR A 103 -0.39 6.22 -27.99
CA THR A 103 0.81 5.59 -27.42
C THR A 103 1.49 4.66 -28.45
N LEU A 104 2.82 4.70 -28.52
CA LEU A 104 3.64 3.75 -29.28
C LEU A 104 3.73 2.40 -28.58
N GLU A 105 3.99 1.33 -29.35
CA GLU A 105 4.22 -0.01 -28.80
C GLU A 105 5.31 0.02 -27.72
N PRO A 106 5.02 -0.48 -26.50
CA PRO A 106 5.93 -0.35 -25.38
C PRO A 106 7.18 -1.21 -25.58
N ARG A 107 8.35 -0.61 -25.36
CA ARG A 107 9.66 -1.27 -25.42
C ARG A 107 10.43 -1.22 -24.10
N ASN A 108 9.95 -0.38 -23.18
CA ASN A 108 10.57 -0.13 -21.88
C ASN A 108 9.47 0.14 -20.84
N VAL A 109 9.79 -0.13 -19.59
CA VAL A 109 9.02 0.32 -18.43
C VAL A 109 9.12 1.84 -18.31
N ARG A 110 8.03 2.53 -17.97
CA ARG A 110 8.08 3.98 -17.76
C ARG A 110 8.98 4.34 -16.57
N ALA A 111 9.78 5.40 -16.73
CA ALA A 111 10.68 5.89 -15.68
C ALA A 111 9.99 6.17 -14.33
N VAL A 112 8.72 6.61 -14.35
CA VAL A 112 7.94 6.84 -13.13
C VAL A 112 7.76 5.57 -12.29
N MET A 113 7.67 4.39 -12.91
CA MET A 113 7.50 3.12 -12.20
C MET A 113 8.79 2.70 -11.50
N LYS A 114 9.92 2.89 -12.19
CA LYS A 114 11.25 2.73 -11.57
C LYS A 114 11.40 3.67 -10.39
N ARG A 115 10.98 4.93 -10.55
CA ARG A 115 11.02 5.92 -9.49
C ARG A 115 10.15 5.53 -8.28
N VAL A 116 8.96 4.96 -8.49
CA VAL A 116 8.13 4.44 -7.41
C VAL A 116 8.86 3.36 -6.60
N VAL A 117 9.57 2.45 -7.27
CA VAL A 117 10.35 1.40 -6.60
C VAL A 117 11.53 2.00 -5.83
N GLU A 118 12.26 2.95 -6.41
CA GLU A 118 13.35 3.67 -5.76
C GLU A 118 12.87 4.40 -4.50
N ASP A 119 11.80 5.19 -4.61
CA ASP A 119 11.26 5.95 -3.48
C ASP A 119 10.70 5.03 -2.38
N THR A 120 10.04 3.93 -2.77
CA THR A 120 9.58 2.91 -1.80
C THR A 120 10.77 2.26 -1.08
N THR A 121 11.86 1.98 -1.80
CA THR A 121 13.10 1.42 -1.21
C THR A 121 13.75 2.41 -0.26
N ALA A 122 13.81 3.70 -0.62
CA ALA A 122 14.34 4.74 0.26
C ALA A 122 13.50 4.89 1.55
N ILE A 123 12.18 4.79 1.43
CA ILE A 123 11.26 4.79 2.59
C ILE A 123 11.48 3.53 3.44
N ASP A 124 11.62 2.34 2.84
CA ASP A 124 11.93 1.08 3.56
C ASP A 124 13.17 1.23 4.43
N VAL A 125 14.25 1.77 3.88
CA VAL A 125 15.49 2.03 4.64
C VAL A 125 15.22 2.99 5.79
N GLN A 126 14.53 4.12 5.58
CA GLN A 126 14.27 5.10 6.63
C GLN A 126 13.40 4.54 7.76
N VAL A 127 12.34 3.80 7.42
CA VAL A 127 11.44 3.19 8.41
C VAL A 127 12.18 2.09 9.19
N GLY A 128 13.02 1.31 8.51
CA GLY A 128 13.84 0.25 9.12
C GLY A 128 14.89 0.74 10.12
N LEU A 129 15.22 2.03 10.13
CA LEU A 129 16.08 2.62 11.16
C LEU A 129 15.38 2.78 12.52
N LEU A 130 14.04 2.79 12.54
CA LEU A 130 13.25 3.13 13.74
C LEU A 130 12.25 2.04 14.14
N TYR A 131 11.79 1.23 13.19
CA TYR A 131 10.80 0.17 13.42
C TYR A 131 11.35 -1.18 13.01
N GLU A 132 10.91 -2.20 13.74
CA GLU A 132 11.21 -3.59 13.41
C GLU A 132 10.56 -3.99 12.08
N GLU A 133 11.11 -5.04 11.47
CA GLU A 133 10.68 -5.53 10.15
C GLU A 133 9.19 -5.90 10.11
N GLY A 134 8.70 -6.67 11.09
CA GLY A 134 7.37 -7.29 11.06
C GLY A 134 7.37 -8.65 10.36
N VAL A 135 6.19 -9.28 10.27
CA VAL A 135 6.04 -10.62 9.68
C VAL A 135 5.81 -10.52 8.17
N ARG A 136 6.61 -11.25 7.38
CA ARG A 136 6.41 -11.45 5.95
C ARG A 136 6.07 -12.92 5.66
N LYS A 137 5.14 -13.17 4.75
CA LYS A 137 5.02 -14.51 4.13
C LYS A 137 6.20 -14.73 3.19
N ALA A 138 6.73 -15.95 3.15
CA ALA A 138 7.72 -16.33 2.15
C ALA A 138 7.10 -16.24 0.75
N GLN A 139 7.88 -15.80 -0.23
CA GLN A 139 7.47 -15.72 -1.63
C GLN A 139 6.98 -17.09 -2.10
N SER A 140 5.77 -17.16 -2.66
CA SER A 140 5.37 -18.37 -3.38
C SER A 140 6.13 -18.39 -4.70
N SER A 141 6.86 -19.47 -4.98
CA SER A 141 7.69 -19.61 -6.20
C SER A 141 6.91 -19.53 -7.52
N ASP A 142 5.57 -19.49 -7.46
CA ASP A 142 4.67 -19.41 -8.61
C ASP A 142 4.17 -17.98 -8.91
N SER A 143 4.30 -17.05 -7.96
CA SER A 143 3.67 -15.73 -8.05
C SER A 143 4.35 -14.79 -9.06
N SER A 144 5.67 -14.85 -9.20
CA SER A 144 6.40 -14.04 -10.19
C SER A 144 6.11 -14.41 -11.64
N LYS A 145 5.55 -15.61 -11.89
CA LYS A 145 5.15 -16.10 -13.23
C LYS A 145 3.71 -15.75 -13.58
N ARG A 146 2.94 -15.20 -12.62
CA ARG A 146 1.57 -14.79 -12.87
C ARG A 146 1.57 -13.46 -13.61
N THR A 147 1.44 -13.55 -14.93
CA THR A 147 1.17 -12.38 -15.78
C THR A 147 -0.30 -12.01 -15.71
N PHE A 148 -0.60 -10.72 -15.64
CA PHE A 148 -1.97 -10.22 -15.58
C PHE A 148 -2.80 -10.71 -16.75
N SER A 149 -3.98 -11.23 -16.46
CA SER A 149 -4.89 -11.71 -17.49
C SER A 149 -6.00 -10.70 -17.71
N VAL A 150 -5.98 -10.07 -18.89
CA VAL A 150 -7.00 -9.08 -19.31
C VAL A 150 -8.42 -9.66 -19.32
N TYR A 151 -8.55 -10.98 -19.34
CA TYR A 151 -9.82 -11.70 -19.44
C TYR A 151 -10.03 -12.75 -18.34
N SER A 152 -9.09 -12.93 -17.40
CA SER A 152 -9.22 -13.99 -16.37
C SER A 152 -9.33 -13.41 -14.99
N SER A 153 -10.57 -13.31 -14.53
CA SER A 153 -10.88 -13.20 -13.12
C SER A 153 -11.45 -14.49 -12.52
N SER A 154 -11.15 -15.65 -13.13
CA SER A 154 -11.86 -16.91 -12.84
C SER A 154 -10.99 -18.15 -12.69
N ARG A 155 -9.66 -18.03 -12.46
CA ARG A 155 -8.80 -19.21 -12.28
C ARG A 155 -8.20 -19.34 -10.87
N GLN A 156 -9.10 -19.41 -9.89
CA GLN A 156 -8.95 -20.37 -8.80
C GLN A 156 -10.11 -21.36 -8.86
N GLN A 157 -9.98 -22.40 -9.67
CA GLN A 157 -10.74 -23.62 -9.46
C GLN A 157 -9.75 -24.73 -9.09
N GLY A 158 -9.71 -25.04 -7.80
CA GLY A 158 -9.22 -26.32 -7.31
C GLY A 158 -9.98 -27.43 -8.04
N ARG A 159 -9.23 -28.43 -8.50
CA ARG A 159 -9.75 -29.63 -9.15
C ARG A 159 -10.74 -30.35 -8.23
N TYR A 160 -12.04 -30.21 -8.48
CA TYR A 160 -13.05 -31.12 -7.94
C TYR A 160 -13.70 -31.87 -9.11
N ALA A 161 -13.74 -33.19 -8.96
CA ALA A 161 -14.26 -34.16 -9.92
C ALA A 161 -15.75 -33.91 -10.25
N PRO A 162 -16.22 -34.28 -11.46
CA PRO A 162 -17.58 -33.98 -11.87
C PRO A 162 -18.58 -34.96 -11.25
N SER A 163 -19.46 -34.46 -10.39
CA SER A 163 -20.68 -35.18 -9.98
C SER A 163 -21.88 -34.63 -10.75
N TYR A 164 -22.59 -35.55 -11.39
CA TYR A 164 -23.71 -35.35 -12.31
C TYR A 164 -24.96 -34.80 -11.58
N THR A 165 -25.33 -33.53 -11.80
CA THR A 165 -26.69 -33.02 -11.54
C THR A 165 -27.11 -32.05 -12.65
N PRO A 166 -28.27 -32.25 -13.32
CA PRO A 166 -28.77 -31.35 -14.33
C PRO A 166 -29.79 -30.37 -13.74
N SER A 167 -29.39 -29.11 -13.55
CA SER A 167 -30.35 -28.01 -13.33
C SER A 167 -29.75 -26.68 -13.78
N ALA A 168 -30.33 -26.16 -14.88
CA ALA A 168 -30.28 -24.80 -15.42
C ALA A 168 -28.91 -24.09 -15.53
N PRO A 169 -28.58 -23.47 -16.69
CA PRO A 169 -27.42 -22.58 -16.79
C PRO A 169 -27.72 -21.30 -16.01
N MET A 170 -27.50 -21.33 -14.69
CA MET A 170 -27.28 -20.13 -13.92
C MET A 170 -26.01 -19.49 -14.49
N ASP A 171 -26.10 -18.24 -14.93
CA ASP A 171 -24.98 -17.50 -15.51
C ASP A 171 -23.78 -17.54 -14.57
N THR A 172 -22.81 -18.40 -14.87
CA THR A 172 -21.53 -18.53 -14.15
C THR A 172 -20.82 -17.18 -14.05
N ASN A 173 -21.07 -16.27 -15.00
CA ASN A 173 -20.63 -14.88 -14.97
C ASN A 173 -21.26 -14.08 -13.83
N LEU A 174 -22.57 -14.17 -13.60
CA LEU A 174 -23.24 -13.49 -12.47
C LEU A 174 -22.76 -14.03 -11.13
N LEU A 175 -22.59 -15.35 -11.00
CA LEU A 175 -22.11 -15.96 -9.76
C LEU A 175 -20.65 -15.59 -9.47
N SER A 176 -19.79 -15.51 -10.49
CA SER A 176 -18.39 -15.05 -10.35
C SER A 176 -18.29 -13.56 -9.99
N ASN A 177 -19.16 -12.72 -10.55
CA ASN A 177 -19.23 -11.29 -10.21
C ASN A 177 -19.75 -11.06 -8.79
N ILE A 178 -20.71 -11.87 -8.33
CA ILE A 178 -21.21 -11.85 -6.95
C ILE A 178 -20.17 -12.39 -5.98
N GLN A 179 -19.46 -13.48 -6.30
CA GLN A 179 -18.38 -13.99 -5.44
C GLN A 179 -17.20 -13.02 -5.35
N LYS A 180 -16.86 -12.28 -6.41
CA LYS A 180 -15.90 -11.15 -6.35
C LYS A 180 -16.34 -10.02 -5.42
N LEU A 181 -17.63 -9.68 -5.44
CA LEU A 181 -18.22 -8.68 -4.53
C LEU A 181 -18.00 -9.04 -3.04
N PHE A 182 -17.81 -10.33 -2.73
CA PHE A 182 -17.56 -10.85 -1.39
C PHE A 182 -16.13 -11.35 -1.12
N SER A 183 -15.32 -11.63 -2.15
CA SER A 183 -14.01 -12.26 -1.96
C SER A 183 -12.91 -11.28 -1.59
N GLU A 184 -13.06 -9.97 -1.79
CA GLU A 184 -11.95 -9.08 -1.47
C GLU A 184 -12.33 -7.63 -1.24
N ARG A 185 -12.89 -7.36 -0.05
CA ARG A 185 -12.70 -6.03 0.51
C ARG A 185 -11.25 -5.95 0.98
N ILE A 186 -10.35 -5.52 0.10
CA ILE A 186 -9.01 -5.08 0.52
C ILE A 186 -9.26 -3.97 1.53
N ASP A 187 -9.04 -4.26 2.80
CA ASP A 187 -9.28 -3.31 3.87
C ASP A 187 -8.24 -2.19 3.78
N VAL A 188 -8.61 -1.13 3.06
CA VAL A 188 -7.74 0.03 2.81
C VAL A 188 -7.38 0.70 4.13
N PHE A 189 -8.25 0.57 5.12
CA PHE A 189 -8.22 1.28 6.39
C PHE A 189 -7.78 0.40 7.56
N SER A 190 -7.18 -0.77 7.29
CA SER A 190 -6.52 -1.55 8.34
C SER A 190 -5.58 -0.64 9.15
N PRO A 191 -5.62 -0.67 10.49
CA PRO A 191 -4.73 0.14 11.31
C PRO A 191 -3.28 -0.08 10.92
N VAL A 192 -2.50 1.00 10.88
CA VAL A 192 -1.04 0.90 10.68
C VAL A 192 -0.43 0.41 11.99
N GLU A 193 0.27 -0.71 11.91
CA GLU A 193 1.02 -1.29 13.03
C GLU A 193 2.41 -0.69 13.12
N PHE A 194 3.03 -0.77 14.30
CA PHE A 194 4.37 -0.26 14.57
C PHE A 194 5.47 -1.18 14.01
N ASN A 195 5.40 -1.52 12.73
CA ASN A 195 6.41 -2.30 12.02
C ASN A 195 6.56 -1.83 10.57
N LYS A 196 7.72 -2.11 9.98
CA LYS A 196 8.11 -1.66 8.65
C LYS A 196 7.16 -2.17 7.57
N VAL A 197 6.82 -3.46 7.61
CA VAL A 197 5.93 -4.09 6.63
C VAL A 197 4.54 -3.44 6.61
N SER A 198 3.94 -3.13 7.77
CA SER A 198 2.63 -2.48 7.85
C SER A 198 2.65 -1.06 7.28
N VAL A 199 3.70 -0.29 7.60
CA VAL A 199 3.92 1.08 7.08
C VAL A 199 4.02 1.07 5.55
N LEU A 200 4.89 0.23 4.99
CA LEU A 200 5.09 0.13 3.54
C LEU A 200 3.85 -0.39 2.83
N THR A 201 3.17 -1.38 3.41
CA THR A 201 1.89 -1.88 2.88
C THR A 201 0.86 -0.75 2.80
N GLY A 202 0.77 0.10 3.82
CA GLY A 202 -0.12 1.27 3.80
C GLY A 202 0.20 2.24 2.67
N ILE A 203 1.48 2.56 2.47
CA ILE A 203 1.96 3.46 1.41
C ILE A 203 1.64 2.88 0.03
N ILE A 204 1.99 1.61 -0.21
CA ILE A 204 1.73 0.91 -1.46
C ILE A 204 0.22 0.83 -1.76
N LYS A 205 -0.62 0.54 -0.76
CA LYS A 205 -2.09 0.54 -0.92
C LYS A 205 -2.61 1.90 -1.41
N ILE A 206 -2.14 3.01 -0.83
CA ILE A 206 -2.54 4.37 -1.22
C ILE A 206 -2.11 4.65 -2.67
N SER A 207 -0.87 4.32 -3.01
CA SER A 207 -0.29 4.55 -4.34
C SER A 207 -0.99 3.75 -5.43
N LEU A 208 -1.19 2.44 -5.23
CA LEU A 208 -1.82 1.58 -6.24
C LEU A 208 -3.31 1.88 -6.41
N LYS A 209 -4.03 2.20 -5.33
CA LYS A 209 -5.43 2.66 -5.46
C LYS A 209 -5.54 4.01 -6.17
N THR A 210 -4.59 4.90 -5.98
CA THR A 210 -4.55 6.16 -6.75
C THR A 210 -4.29 5.87 -8.23
N LEU A 211 -3.35 4.99 -8.56
CA LEU A 211 -3.08 4.58 -9.94
C LEU A 211 -4.32 4.00 -10.61
N LEU A 212 -5.03 3.09 -9.92
CA LEU A 212 -6.29 2.51 -10.37
C LEU A 212 -7.31 3.60 -10.71
N GLU A 213 -7.53 4.55 -9.79
CA GLU A 213 -8.48 5.63 -10.01
C GLU A 213 -8.08 6.52 -11.19
N CYS A 214 -6.79 6.87 -11.31
CA CYS A 214 -6.31 7.64 -12.46
C CYS A 214 -6.52 6.90 -13.79
N VAL A 215 -6.37 5.57 -13.80
CA VAL A 215 -6.64 4.73 -14.99
C VAL A 215 -8.13 4.70 -15.32
N ARG A 216 -9.02 4.61 -14.32
CA ARG A 216 -10.50 4.64 -14.54
C ARG A 216 -10.96 5.91 -15.25
N LEU A 217 -10.25 7.02 -15.07
CA LEU A 217 -10.55 8.34 -15.64
C LEU A 217 -9.91 8.58 -17.02
N ARG A 218 -9.34 7.54 -17.66
CA ARG A 218 -8.70 7.64 -18.98
C ARG A 218 -9.33 6.68 -19.99
N THR A 219 -8.98 6.89 -21.25
CA THR A 219 -9.35 6.02 -22.37
C THR A 219 -8.05 5.59 -23.04
N PHE A 220 -7.92 4.32 -23.37
CA PHE A 220 -6.66 3.74 -23.83
C PHE A 220 -6.79 3.23 -25.25
N GLY A 221 -5.79 3.49 -26.08
CA GLY A 221 -5.56 2.72 -27.30
C GLY A 221 -4.89 1.38 -26.96
N ARG A 222 -4.77 0.50 -27.94
CA ARG A 222 -4.12 -0.83 -27.77
C ARG A 222 -2.76 -0.73 -27.08
N PHE A 223 -1.85 0.09 -27.60
CA PHE A 223 -0.51 0.21 -27.02
C PHE A 223 -0.51 0.97 -25.67
N GLY A 224 -1.53 1.78 -25.41
CA GLY A 224 -1.76 2.36 -24.09
C GLY A 224 -2.05 1.30 -23.04
N LEU A 225 -2.97 0.36 -23.34
CA LEU A 225 -3.25 -0.80 -22.49
C LEU A 225 -1.99 -1.64 -22.27
N GLN A 226 -1.26 -1.95 -23.34
CA GLN A 226 -0.04 -2.75 -23.25
C GLN A 226 1.04 -2.08 -22.39
N GLN A 227 1.18 -0.75 -22.46
CA GLN A 227 2.10 -0.03 -21.57
C GLN A 227 1.67 -0.16 -20.10
N VAL A 228 0.37 -0.08 -19.79
CA VAL A 228 -0.14 -0.30 -18.42
C VAL A 228 0.19 -1.72 -17.96
N GLN A 229 0.05 -2.74 -18.81
CA GLN A 229 0.44 -4.12 -18.48
C GLN A 229 1.92 -4.24 -18.12
N VAL A 230 2.80 -3.65 -18.94
CA VAL A 230 4.25 -3.64 -18.70
C VAL A 230 4.58 -2.95 -17.38
N ASP A 231 4.00 -1.78 -17.13
CA ASP A 231 4.23 -1.03 -15.89
C ASP A 231 3.76 -1.79 -14.65
N CYS A 232 2.56 -2.37 -14.70
CA CYS A 232 2.02 -3.17 -13.62
C CYS A 232 2.90 -4.40 -13.36
N HIS A 233 3.39 -5.08 -14.41
CA HIS A 233 4.22 -6.26 -14.23
C HIS A 233 5.56 -5.90 -13.61
N PHE A 234 6.17 -4.80 -14.05
CA PHE A 234 7.34 -4.27 -13.38
C PHE A 234 7.07 -3.99 -11.90
N LEU A 235 6.02 -3.26 -11.54
CA LEU A 235 5.71 -2.98 -10.13
C LEU A 235 5.52 -4.27 -9.32
N GLN A 236 4.87 -5.29 -9.88
CA GLN A 236 4.69 -6.59 -9.24
C GLN A 236 6.03 -7.26 -8.89
N LEU A 237 7.03 -7.23 -9.79
CA LEU A 237 8.36 -7.84 -9.56
C LEU A 237 9.11 -7.23 -8.38
N TYR A 238 8.82 -5.97 -8.05
CA TYR A 238 9.56 -5.23 -7.02
C TYR A 238 8.77 -4.98 -5.74
N LEU A 239 7.47 -4.69 -5.82
CA LEU A 239 6.70 -4.23 -4.65
C LEU A 239 6.36 -5.33 -3.64
N TRP A 240 6.33 -6.59 -4.07
CA TRP A 240 5.97 -7.73 -3.21
C TRP A 240 6.87 -7.85 -1.96
N ARG A 241 8.16 -7.46 -2.07
CA ARG A 241 9.13 -7.56 -0.97
C ARG A 241 8.83 -6.64 0.22
N PHE A 242 7.99 -5.62 0.00
CA PHE A 242 7.67 -4.60 0.99
C PHE A 242 6.36 -4.87 1.73
N VAL A 243 5.57 -5.87 1.29
CA VAL A 243 4.25 -6.19 1.86
C VAL A 243 4.25 -7.53 2.58
N ALA A 244 3.30 -7.73 3.49
CA ALA A 244 3.15 -9.00 4.22
C ALA A 244 2.57 -10.10 3.33
N ASP A 245 1.63 -9.73 2.47
CA ASP A 245 0.92 -10.61 1.55
C ASP A 245 1.13 -10.12 0.12
N GLU A 246 1.84 -10.90 -0.70
CA GLU A 246 2.10 -10.55 -2.10
C GLU A 246 0.83 -10.51 -2.93
N GLU A 247 -0.18 -11.32 -2.58
CA GLU A 247 -1.45 -11.39 -3.30
C GLU A 247 -2.13 -10.02 -3.33
N LEU A 248 -2.03 -9.24 -2.24
CA LEU A 248 -2.52 -7.86 -2.18
C LEU A 248 -2.01 -6.99 -3.34
N VAL A 249 -0.72 -7.08 -3.64
CA VAL A 249 -0.09 -6.31 -4.72
C VAL A 249 -0.56 -6.81 -6.07
N HIS A 250 -0.62 -8.14 -6.23
CA HIS A 250 -1.14 -8.76 -7.45
C HIS A 250 -2.56 -8.31 -7.77
N LEU A 251 -3.47 -8.36 -6.79
CA LEU A 251 -4.88 -8.02 -6.98
C LEU A 251 -5.09 -6.56 -7.34
N LEU A 252 -4.40 -5.65 -6.65
CA LEU A 252 -4.50 -4.22 -6.95
C LEU A 252 -3.97 -3.92 -8.36
N LEU A 253 -2.87 -4.55 -8.77
CA LEU A 253 -2.30 -4.34 -10.10
C LEU A 253 -3.12 -5.03 -11.19
N ASP A 254 -3.71 -6.19 -10.92
CA ASP A 254 -4.64 -6.86 -11.83
C ASP A 254 -5.89 -6.02 -12.06
N GLU A 255 -6.43 -5.40 -11.00
CA GLU A 255 -7.55 -4.47 -11.11
C GLU A 255 -7.19 -3.23 -11.95
N VAL A 256 -5.96 -2.72 -11.84
CA VAL A 256 -5.47 -1.61 -12.69
C VAL A 256 -5.47 -2.02 -14.17
N VAL A 257 -4.92 -3.18 -14.50
CA VAL A 257 -4.87 -3.68 -15.88
C VAL A 257 -6.27 -3.97 -16.42
N ALA A 258 -7.13 -4.62 -15.63
CA ALA A 258 -8.52 -4.90 -15.98
C ALA A 258 -9.30 -3.60 -16.21
N SER A 259 -9.10 -2.59 -15.36
CA SER A 259 -9.71 -1.28 -15.54
C SER A 259 -9.23 -0.59 -16.81
N ALA A 260 -7.95 -0.68 -17.16
CA ALA A 260 -7.44 -0.13 -18.42
C ALA A 260 -8.06 -0.83 -19.64
N ALA A 261 -8.24 -2.15 -19.57
CA ALA A 261 -8.84 -2.94 -20.65
C ALA A 261 -10.32 -2.59 -20.88
N LEU A 262 -11.09 -2.42 -19.80
CA LEU A 262 -12.49 -1.95 -19.87
C LEU A 262 -12.62 -0.55 -20.48
N ARG A 263 -11.54 0.23 -20.45
CA ARG A 263 -11.46 1.60 -20.98
C ARG A 263 -10.74 1.65 -22.34
N CYS A 264 -10.53 0.48 -22.96
CA CYS A 264 -9.89 0.35 -24.27
C CYS A 264 -10.93 -0.14 -25.30
N PRO A 265 -11.18 0.60 -26.39
CA PRO A 265 -12.15 0.18 -27.42
C PRO A 265 -11.79 -1.13 -28.13
N ASP A 266 -10.49 -1.43 -28.25
CA ASP A 266 -9.95 -2.65 -28.86
C ASP A 266 -8.87 -3.25 -27.94
N PRO A 267 -9.28 -3.96 -26.86
CA PRO A 267 -8.37 -4.45 -25.85
C PRO A 267 -7.60 -5.67 -26.35
N VAL A 268 -6.41 -5.43 -26.92
CA VAL A 268 -5.47 -6.49 -27.30
C VAL A 268 -4.30 -6.55 -26.30
N PRO A 269 -4.25 -7.53 -25.38
CA PRO A 269 -3.13 -7.68 -24.46
C PRO A 269 -1.81 -7.91 -25.18
N MET A 270 -0.71 -7.44 -24.57
CA MET A 270 0.63 -7.85 -24.95
C MET A 270 0.89 -9.28 -24.49
N GLU A 271 1.68 -10.02 -25.26
CA GLU A 271 2.05 -11.39 -24.90
C GLU A 271 2.86 -11.40 -23.59
N PRO A 272 2.52 -12.29 -22.63
CA PRO A 272 3.22 -12.44 -21.35
C PRO A 272 4.76 -12.47 -21.46
N SER A 273 5.29 -13.27 -22.40
CA SER A 273 6.73 -13.43 -22.64
C SER A 273 7.41 -12.12 -23.04
N VAL A 274 6.72 -11.28 -23.83
CA VAL A 274 7.22 -9.98 -24.26
C VAL A 274 7.23 -9.01 -23.08
N VAL A 275 6.19 -9.03 -22.24
CA VAL A 275 6.12 -8.22 -21.03
C VAL A 275 7.26 -8.56 -20.07
N GLU A 276 7.51 -9.85 -19.83
CA GLU A 276 8.62 -10.34 -19.00
C GLU A 276 9.96 -9.81 -19.52
N VAL A 277 10.25 -9.99 -20.81
CA VAL A 277 11.51 -9.52 -21.42
C VAL A 277 11.70 -8.01 -21.33
N ILE A 278 10.62 -7.22 -21.48
CA ILE A 278 10.70 -5.76 -21.33
C ILE A 278 11.01 -5.38 -19.88
N CYS A 279 10.44 -6.09 -18.90
CA CYS A 279 10.63 -5.80 -17.49
C CYS A 279 11.99 -6.26 -16.97
N GLU A 280 12.55 -7.37 -17.48
CA GLU A 280 13.90 -7.84 -17.13
C GLU A 280 15.00 -6.87 -17.57
N ARG A 281 14.77 -6.11 -18.66
CA ARG A 281 15.70 -5.09 -19.17
C ARG A 281 15.60 -3.76 -18.42
N GLY A 282 14.58 -3.59 -17.58
CA GLY A 282 14.18 -2.34 -16.95
C GLY A 282 14.71 -2.21 -15.52
#